data_AF-A0A9P9XH66-F1
#
_entry.id   AF-A0A9P9XH66-F1
#
_cell.length_a   1.000
_cell.length_b   1.000
_cell.length_c   1.000
_cell.angle_alpha   90.00
_cell.angle_beta   90.00
_cell.angle_gamma   90.00
#
_symmetry.space_group_name_H-M   'P 1'
#
loop_
_entity.id
_entity.type
_entity.pdbx_description
1 polymer ?
#
loop_
_entity_poly.entity_id
_entity_poly.type
_entity_poly.pdbx_seq_one_letter_code
_entity_poly.pdbx_strand_id
1 'polypeptide(L)'
;MGASISIAQCKSHYNTTVDCSVTPNDSGGFQTIAGYERGEVPPEPDIAGIGIVSVFIAVASFAFAIGVFDVIWTVVKHNSTTHQRKLLNRFKTSGFQRPRWASKFSRSKFFQALVVSCSDQQVFTGGAYLVTIRFWKGCFITAYHYNIVANMLLLTCATHLMSVVISKNYFERLLLACLRVIFITVVFAMTGLLLSNQNASNNVPFPTKVPPSNESDSLLLSQAVCFQNGEDSIEQLKQLLLDSVGNGTAVERALLQSTPGNYIQGWNLYLVILIWYGVSILAELGRCCYRSRKKHREAAENNGWHKRDNCFVKFFSSVGRFSYGVYLLGGIGICGTTVVMSSLYIMNLRRWVKRSRWLELDEGGQSEEDDATSFGQLVPIILVGLTAFTFLSILSEMCADSRNSYQSKNGYSSVNQHRKGSGHL
;
A
#
# COMPACT_ATOMS: atom_id res chain seq x y z
N MET A 1 -24.66 -12.50 2.70
CA MET A 1 -23.97 -13.15 1.55
C MET A 1 -22.54 -13.45 1.99
N GLY A 2 -22.19 -14.70 2.28
CA GLY A 2 -20.83 -15.08 2.71
C GLY A 2 -19.79 -14.82 1.62
N ALA A 3 -18.61 -14.28 1.97
CA ALA A 3 -17.53 -13.86 1.08
C ALA A 3 -16.64 -14.99 0.55
N SER A 4 -16.83 -16.23 0.99
CA SER A 4 -16.28 -17.44 0.40
C SER A 4 -17.27 -18.01 -0.63
N ILE A 5 -16.78 -18.70 -1.65
CA ILE A 5 -17.63 -19.42 -2.60
C ILE A 5 -17.40 -20.90 -2.33
N SER A 6 -18.48 -21.69 -2.23
CA SER A 6 -18.41 -23.16 -2.22
C SER A 6 -18.75 -23.74 -3.57
N ILE A 7 -18.36 -25.00 -3.77
CA ILE A 7 -18.80 -25.84 -4.90
C ILE A 7 -20.33 -25.85 -4.99
N ALA A 8 -21.03 -25.98 -3.85
CA ALA A 8 -22.50 -25.95 -3.80
C ALA A 8 -23.06 -24.60 -4.26
N GLN A 9 -22.41 -23.49 -3.91
CA GLN A 9 -22.80 -22.15 -4.34
C GLN A 9 -22.53 -21.92 -5.83
N CYS A 10 -21.43 -22.42 -6.37
CA CYS A 10 -21.16 -22.40 -7.82
C CYS A 10 -22.26 -23.13 -8.61
N LYS A 11 -22.68 -24.30 -8.12
CA LYS A 11 -23.74 -25.08 -8.77
C LYS A 11 -25.11 -24.40 -8.65
N SER A 12 -25.47 -23.91 -7.47
CA SER A 12 -26.81 -23.35 -7.22
C SER A 12 -27.01 -21.92 -7.74
N HIS A 13 -25.97 -21.07 -7.70
CA HIS A 13 -26.09 -19.66 -8.07
C HIS A 13 -25.60 -19.37 -9.50
N TYR A 14 -24.53 -20.04 -9.93
CA TYR A 14 -23.91 -19.81 -11.24
C TYR A 14 -24.16 -20.97 -12.23
N ASN A 15 -24.93 -21.99 -11.83
CA ASN A 15 -25.20 -23.18 -12.63
C ASN A 15 -23.92 -23.83 -13.22
N THR A 16 -22.82 -23.78 -12.47
CA THR A 16 -21.51 -24.25 -12.90
C THR A 16 -21.07 -25.41 -12.01
N THR A 17 -20.65 -26.51 -12.63
CA THR A 17 -20.02 -27.64 -11.94
C THR A 17 -18.51 -27.46 -11.95
N VAL A 18 -17.89 -27.50 -10.77
CA VAL A 18 -16.43 -27.42 -10.63
C VAL A 18 -15.88 -28.82 -10.42
N ASP A 19 -14.91 -29.21 -11.24
CA ASP A 19 -14.20 -30.48 -11.08
C ASP A 19 -13.01 -30.28 -10.15
N CYS A 20 -13.02 -30.96 -9.01
CA CYS A 20 -11.93 -30.95 -8.04
C CYS A 20 -11.14 -32.27 -8.03
N SER A 21 -11.36 -33.13 -9.03
CA SER A 21 -10.68 -34.41 -9.14
C SER A 21 -9.23 -34.22 -9.60
N VAL A 22 -8.36 -35.11 -9.12
CA VAL A 22 -6.94 -35.15 -9.46
C VAL A 22 -6.60 -36.59 -9.77
N THR A 23 -6.14 -36.86 -11.00
CA THR A 23 -5.72 -38.21 -11.39
C THR A 23 -4.20 -38.31 -11.32
N PRO A 24 -3.65 -39.24 -10.51
CA PRO A 24 -2.22 -39.44 -10.45
C PRO A 24 -1.69 -40.13 -11.71
N ASN A 25 -0.48 -39.77 -12.12
CA ASN A 25 0.28 -40.43 -13.17
C ASN A 25 1.14 -41.56 -12.56
N ASP A 26 1.28 -42.69 -13.25
CA ASP A 26 2.08 -43.86 -12.87
C ASP A 26 3.54 -43.54 -12.50
N SER A 27 4.06 -42.42 -13.01
CA SER A 27 5.43 -41.93 -12.77
C SER A 27 5.61 -41.04 -11.53
N GLY A 28 4.55 -40.81 -10.73
CA GLY A 28 4.60 -40.02 -9.50
C GLY A 28 4.27 -38.53 -9.66
N GLY A 29 3.37 -38.19 -10.59
CA GLY A 29 2.87 -36.84 -10.85
C GLY A 29 1.35 -36.78 -11.00
N PHE A 30 0.81 -35.73 -11.62
CA PHE A 30 -0.61 -35.65 -11.98
C PHE A 30 -0.80 -35.76 -13.49
N GLN A 31 -1.71 -36.63 -13.91
CA GLN A 31 -2.15 -36.74 -15.31
C GLN A 31 -3.17 -35.64 -15.62
N THR A 32 -4.20 -35.52 -14.78
CA THR A 32 -5.17 -34.43 -14.85
C THR A 32 -5.30 -33.71 -13.51
N ILE A 33 -5.46 -32.39 -13.56
CA ILE A 33 -5.73 -31.54 -12.41
C ILE A 33 -7.01 -30.78 -12.71
N ALA A 34 -8.05 -31.01 -11.91
CA ALA A 34 -9.33 -30.32 -12.05
C ALA A 34 -9.95 -30.44 -13.46
N GLY A 35 -9.80 -31.60 -14.07
CA GLY A 35 -10.30 -31.89 -15.43
C GLY A 35 -9.41 -31.39 -16.57
N TYR A 36 -8.28 -30.73 -16.27
CA TYR A 36 -7.33 -30.25 -17.29
C TYR A 36 -6.12 -31.18 -17.41
N GLU A 37 -5.68 -31.44 -18.64
CA GLU A 37 -4.37 -32.02 -18.92
C GLU A 37 -3.28 -30.95 -18.96
N ARG A 38 -2.02 -31.39 -19.04
CA ARG A 38 -0.89 -30.49 -19.11
C ARG A 38 -0.91 -29.69 -20.41
N GLY A 39 -0.94 -28.36 -20.29
CA GLY A 39 -1.04 -27.45 -21.43
C GLY A 39 -2.46 -27.03 -21.75
N GLU A 40 -3.45 -27.43 -20.94
CA GLU A 40 -4.86 -27.07 -21.12
C GLU A 40 -5.38 -26.15 -20.01
N VAL A 41 -4.56 -25.82 -18.99
CA VAL A 41 -5.01 -24.92 -17.93
C VAL A 41 -5.17 -23.52 -18.51
N PRO A 42 -6.36 -22.91 -18.44
CA PRO A 42 -6.61 -21.63 -19.08
C PRO A 42 -5.79 -20.52 -18.40
N PRO A 43 -5.01 -19.73 -19.16
CA PRO A 43 -4.32 -18.56 -18.62
C PRO A 43 -5.33 -17.47 -18.25
N GLU A 44 -5.02 -16.67 -17.22
CA GLU A 44 -5.82 -15.48 -16.88
C GLU A 44 -4.93 -14.23 -16.95
N PRO A 45 -4.67 -13.68 -18.16
CA PRO A 45 -3.82 -12.52 -18.35
C PRO A 45 -4.32 -11.28 -17.59
N ASP A 46 -5.62 -11.17 -17.36
CA ASP A 46 -6.20 -10.05 -16.62
C ASP A 46 -5.92 -10.12 -15.12
N ILE A 47 -5.46 -11.26 -14.59
CA ILE A 47 -5.17 -11.48 -13.17
C ILE A 47 -3.67 -11.66 -12.94
N ALA A 48 -3.03 -12.59 -13.65
CA ALA A 48 -1.60 -12.91 -13.50
C ALA A 48 -0.74 -12.46 -14.68
N GLY A 49 -1.31 -11.65 -15.59
CA GLY A 49 -0.56 -11.06 -16.70
C GLY A 49 0.62 -10.22 -16.25
N ILE A 50 1.69 -10.25 -17.04
CA ILE A 50 2.94 -9.56 -16.71
C ILE A 50 2.74 -8.05 -16.61
N GLY A 51 1.87 -7.46 -17.43
CA GLY A 51 1.59 -6.03 -17.44
C GLY A 51 1.02 -5.56 -16.12
N ILE A 52 -0.03 -6.23 -15.64
CA ILE A 52 -0.65 -5.85 -14.37
C ILE A 52 0.26 -6.10 -13.17
N VAL A 53 0.91 -7.28 -13.12
CA VAL A 53 1.85 -7.62 -12.05
C VAL A 53 2.95 -6.57 -11.96
N SER A 54 3.51 -6.19 -13.11
CA SER A 54 4.56 -5.19 -13.19
C SER A 54 4.07 -3.82 -12.72
N VAL A 55 2.85 -3.40 -13.09
CA VAL A 55 2.26 -2.13 -12.64
C VAL A 55 2.06 -2.09 -11.13
N PHE A 56 1.48 -3.12 -10.52
CA PHE A 56 1.28 -3.16 -9.06
C PHE A 56 2.61 -3.07 -8.31
N ILE A 57 3.61 -3.85 -8.74
CA ILE A 57 4.95 -3.84 -8.14
C ILE A 57 5.64 -2.49 -8.37
N ALA A 58 5.57 -1.93 -9.58
CA ALA A 58 6.20 -0.65 -9.91
C ALA A 58 5.61 0.52 -9.12
N VAL A 59 4.28 0.62 -9.03
CA VAL A 59 3.60 1.68 -8.28
C VAL A 59 3.90 1.56 -6.78
N ALA A 60 3.87 0.35 -6.22
CA ALA A 60 4.19 0.13 -4.82
C ALA A 60 5.66 0.47 -4.51
N SER A 61 6.58 0.02 -5.36
CA SER A 61 8.01 0.30 -5.23
C SER A 61 8.34 1.78 -5.36
N PHE A 62 7.68 2.47 -6.30
CA PHE A 62 7.83 3.91 -6.49
C PHE A 62 7.32 4.71 -5.29
N ALA A 63 6.13 4.38 -4.78
CA ALA A 63 5.58 4.98 -3.57
C ALA A 63 6.49 4.77 -2.35
N PHE A 64 7.03 3.55 -2.20
CA PHE A 64 8.00 3.23 -1.16
C PHE A 64 9.29 4.05 -1.30
N ALA A 65 9.89 4.11 -2.49
CA ALA A 65 11.13 4.84 -2.75
C ALA A 65 10.99 6.34 -2.48
N ILE A 66 9.90 6.96 -2.96
CA ILE A 66 9.58 8.36 -2.65
C ILE A 66 9.41 8.55 -1.15
N GLY A 67 8.76 7.60 -0.49
CA GLY A 67 8.51 7.69 0.94
C GLY A 67 9.77 7.64 1.80
N VAL A 68 10.67 6.71 1.48
CA VAL A 68 12.02 6.64 2.06
C VAL A 68 12.76 7.95 1.83
N PHE A 69 12.73 8.48 0.60
CA PHE A 69 13.38 9.73 0.27
C PHE A 69 12.83 10.92 1.08
N ASP A 70 11.51 11.05 1.25
CA ASP A 70 10.91 12.13 2.06
C ASP A 70 11.31 12.04 3.54
N VAL A 71 11.41 10.83 4.09
CA VAL A 71 11.84 10.62 5.47
C VAL A 71 13.32 10.92 5.65
N ILE A 72 14.19 10.40 4.78
CA ILE A 72 15.63 10.72 4.81
C ILE A 72 15.83 12.23 4.72
N TRP A 73 15.14 12.88 3.78
CA TRP A 73 15.21 14.32 3.61
C TRP A 73 14.75 15.08 4.86
N THR A 74 13.65 14.64 5.49
CA THR A 74 13.15 15.21 6.73
C THR A 74 14.17 15.10 7.86
N VAL A 75 14.83 13.94 8.01
CA VAL A 75 15.87 13.70 9.02
C VAL A 75 17.11 14.56 8.77
N VAL A 76 17.62 14.59 7.53
CA VAL A 76 18.80 15.39 7.15
C VAL A 76 18.54 16.88 7.38
N LYS A 77 17.38 17.38 6.95
CA LYS A 77 16.98 18.79 7.16
C LYS A 77 16.92 19.13 8.65
N HIS A 78 16.38 18.24 9.48
CA HIS A 78 16.29 18.47 10.92
C HIS A 78 17.68 18.54 11.59
N ASN A 79 18.59 17.63 11.25
CA ASN A 79 19.95 17.63 11.79
C ASN A 79 20.75 18.86 11.33
N SER A 80 20.67 19.21 10.04
CA SER A 80 21.32 20.40 9.48
C SER A 80 20.78 21.69 10.10
N THR A 81 19.46 21.82 10.31
CA THR A 81 18.87 23.02 10.94
C THR A 81 19.26 23.14 12.41
N THR A 82 19.43 22.01 13.13
CA THR A 82 19.87 21.99 14.53
C THR A 82 21.35 22.40 14.64
N HIS A 83 22.19 21.90 13.74
CA HIS A 83 23.60 22.30 13.64
C HIS A 83 23.75 23.77 13.24
N GLN A 84 23.01 24.22 12.22
CA GLN A 84 23.00 25.62 11.80
C GLN A 84 22.44 26.54 12.88
N ARG A 85 21.41 26.17 13.66
CA ARG A 85 20.93 27.02 14.76
C ARG A 85 21.97 27.19 15.88
N LYS A 86 22.78 26.16 16.18
CA LYS A 86 23.90 26.28 17.13
C LYS A 86 24.98 27.23 16.60
N LEU A 87 25.31 27.18 15.31
CA LEU A 87 26.29 28.07 14.68
C LEU A 87 25.75 29.49 14.47
N LEU A 88 24.50 29.63 14.02
CA LEU A 88 23.86 30.92 13.76
C LEU A 88 23.53 31.66 15.05
N ASN A 89 23.22 30.97 16.16
CA ASN A 89 23.08 31.62 17.47
C ASN A 89 24.42 32.17 18.00
N ARG A 90 25.58 31.66 17.54
CA ARG A 90 26.88 32.32 17.78
C ARG A 90 27.10 33.55 16.87
N PHE A 91 26.45 33.60 15.71
CA PHE A 91 26.58 34.69 14.72
C PHE A 91 25.43 35.72 14.73
N LYS A 92 24.41 35.54 15.58
CA LYS A 92 23.21 36.39 15.66
C LYS A 92 23.44 37.76 16.33
N THR A 93 24.68 38.24 16.32
CA THR A 93 25.05 39.64 16.50
C THR A 93 25.15 40.40 15.17
N SER A 94 25.03 39.74 14.02
CA SER A 94 25.04 40.39 12.70
C SER A 94 23.74 40.11 11.94
N GLY A 95 23.04 41.17 11.53
CA GLY A 95 21.66 41.19 11.02
C GLY A 95 21.42 40.51 9.65
N PHE A 96 21.89 39.27 9.46
CA PHE A 96 21.67 38.54 8.21
C PHE A 96 20.32 37.81 8.23
N GLN A 97 19.31 38.48 7.68
CA GLN A 97 17.95 37.98 7.52
C GLN A 97 17.90 37.00 6.34
N ARG A 98 17.78 35.69 6.62
CA ARG A 98 17.69 34.66 5.58
C ARG A 98 16.55 34.94 4.59
N PRO A 99 16.75 34.72 3.28
CA PRO A 99 15.74 34.97 2.27
C PRO A 99 14.53 34.04 2.43
N ARG A 100 13.36 34.68 2.64
CA ARG A 100 12.03 34.09 2.90
C ARG A 100 11.49 33.15 1.80
N TRP A 101 12.13 33.12 0.64
CA TRP A 101 11.72 32.34 -0.53
C TRP A 101 12.15 30.86 -0.45
N ALA A 102 13.33 30.55 0.12
CA ALA A 102 13.79 29.16 0.29
C ALA A 102 12.96 28.37 1.33
N SER A 103 12.14 29.05 2.14
CA SER A 103 11.23 28.43 3.12
C SER A 103 9.82 28.14 2.59
N LYS A 104 9.43 28.63 1.40
CA LYS A 104 8.09 28.40 0.83
C LYS A 104 7.97 27.09 0.05
N PHE A 105 9.09 26.53 -0.41
CA PHE A 105 9.10 25.28 -1.16
C PHE A 105 9.02 24.06 -0.23
N SER A 106 7.83 23.48 -0.09
CA SER A 106 7.65 22.28 0.72
C SER A 106 7.74 21.03 -0.17
N ARG A 107 8.98 20.63 -0.55
CA ARG A 107 9.26 19.35 -1.27
C ARG A 107 8.52 18.16 -0.68
N SER A 108 8.35 18.14 0.64
CA SER A 108 7.60 17.10 1.34
C SER A 108 6.12 17.05 0.97
N LYS A 109 5.48 18.19 0.65
CA LYS A 109 4.09 18.20 0.14
C LYS A 109 3.98 17.58 -1.25
N PHE A 110 4.98 17.80 -2.10
CA PHE A 110 5.05 17.20 -3.43
C PHE A 110 5.15 15.67 -3.34
N PHE A 111 6.11 15.17 -2.57
CA PHE A 111 6.27 13.72 -2.37
C PHE A 111 5.05 13.08 -1.70
N GLN A 112 4.47 13.74 -0.70
CA GLN A 112 3.20 13.30 -0.09
C GLN A 112 2.07 13.19 -1.11
N ALA A 113 1.92 14.17 -2.00
CA ALA A 113 0.88 14.13 -3.04
C ALA A 113 1.07 12.96 -4.01
N LEU A 114 2.31 12.65 -4.40
CA LEU A 114 2.62 11.51 -5.27
C LEU A 114 2.32 10.17 -4.60
N VAL A 115 2.77 9.98 -3.35
CA VAL A 115 2.51 8.73 -2.61
C VAL A 115 1.01 8.54 -2.38
N VAL A 116 0.28 9.62 -2.08
CA VAL A 116 -1.19 9.59 -1.97
C VAL A 116 -1.84 9.26 -3.31
N SER A 117 -1.35 9.79 -4.43
CA SER A 117 -1.87 9.47 -5.76
C SER A 117 -1.64 7.99 -6.13
N CYS A 118 -0.45 7.44 -5.84
CA CYS A 118 -0.16 6.01 -6.02
C CYS A 118 -1.08 5.13 -5.17
N SER A 119 -1.29 5.55 -3.92
CA SER A 119 -2.24 4.93 -2.99
C SER A 119 -3.66 4.95 -3.59
N ASP A 120 -4.19 6.10 -3.98
CA ASP A 120 -5.55 6.19 -4.53
C ASP A 120 -5.73 5.25 -5.75
N GLN A 121 -4.75 5.19 -6.65
CA GLN A 121 -4.78 4.26 -7.79
C GLN A 121 -4.87 2.80 -7.36
N GLN A 122 -4.01 2.37 -6.42
CA GLN A 122 -4.03 1.00 -5.93
C GLN A 122 -5.29 0.63 -5.15
N VAL A 123 -5.96 1.60 -4.50
CA VAL A 123 -7.28 1.36 -3.86
C VAL A 123 -8.28 0.94 -4.94
N PHE A 124 -8.37 1.72 -6.02
CA PHE A 124 -9.39 1.49 -7.04
C PHE A 124 -9.08 0.26 -7.89
N THR A 125 -7.82 0.07 -8.30
CA THR A 125 -7.44 -1.13 -9.05
C THR A 125 -7.55 -2.38 -8.18
N GLY A 126 -6.97 -2.39 -6.98
CA GLY A 126 -7.08 -3.52 -6.04
C GLY A 126 -8.54 -3.81 -5.64
N GLY A 127 -9.33 -2.76 -5.41
CA GLY A 127 -10.76 -2.86 -5.14
C GLY A 127 -11.54 -3.49 -6.30
N ALA A 128 -11.22 -3.12 -7.55
CA ALA A 128 -11.81 -3.76 -8.72
C ALA A 128 -11.50 -5.26 -8.78
N TYR A 129 -10.26 -5.68 -8.49
CA TYR A 129 -9.90 -7.10 -8.40
C TYR A 129 -10.69 -7.84 -7.33
N LEU A 130 -10.81 -7.24 -6.14
CA LEU A 130 -11.62 -7.81 -5.06
C LEU A 130 -13.07 -8.04 -5.49
N VAL A 131 -13.67 -7.06 -6.15
CA VAL A 131 -15.05 -7.16 -6.66
C VAL A 131 -15.16 -8.23 -7.75
N THR A 132 -14.24 -8.24 -8.72
CA THR A 132 -14.25 -9.19 -9.84
C THR A 132 -14.09 -10.63 -9.37
N ILE A 133 -13.16 -10.91 -8.46
CA ILE A 133 -12.99 -12.25 -7.89
C ILE A 133 -14.24 -12.66 -7.12
N ARG A 134 -14.78 -11.74 -6.33
CA ARG A 134 -15.90 -12.03 -5.44
C ARG A 134 -17.18 -12.41 -6.19
N PHE A 135 -17.46 -11.75 -7.31
CA PHE A 135 -18.76 -11.83 -7.96
C PHE A 135 -18.74 -12.47 -9.36
N TRP A 136 -17.60 -12.44 -10.06
CA TRP A 136 -17.49 -12.97 -11.44
C TRP A 136 -16.59 -14.19 -11.56
N LYS A 137 -15.39 -14.15 -10.98
CA LYS A 137 -14.35 -15.17 -11.24
C LYS A 137 -14.19 -16.22 -10.15
N GLY A 138 -14.89 -16.10 -9.02
CA GLY A 138 -14.59 -16.91 -7.83
C GLY A 138 -14.81 -18.43 -7.97
N CYS A 139 -15.64 -18.90 -8.91
CA CYS A 139 -15.82 -20.33 -9.19
C CYS A 139 -14.73 -20.93 -10.09
N PHE A 140 -14.07 -20.10 -10.90
CA PHE A 140 -13.15 -20.54 -11.95
C PHE A 140 -11.69 -20.20 -11.64
N ILE A 141 -11.46 -19.26 -10.73
CA ILE A 141 -10.11 -18.82 -10.37
C ILE A 141 -9.29 -19.98 -9.78
N THR A 142 -8.11 -20.22 -10.32
CA THR A 142 -7.17 -21.22 -9.76
C THR A 142 -6.54 -20.70 -8.47
N ALA A 143 -6.05 -21.62 -7.63
CA ALA A 143 -5.35 -21.24 -6.39
C ALA A 143 -4.08 -20.40 -6.68
N TYR A 144 -3.42 -20.63 -7.80
CA TYR A 144 -2.34 -19.79 -8.34
C TYR A 144 -2.78 -18.33 -8.52
N HIS A 145 -3.80 -18.10 -9.35
CA HIS A 145 -4.33 -16.75 -9.61
C HIS A 145 -4.83 -16.07 -8.33
N TYR A 146 -5.44 -16.85 -7.42
CA TYR A 146 -5.88 -16.37 -6.11
C TYR A 146 -4.71 -15.88 -5.25
N ASN A 147 -3.62 -16.64 -5.18
CA ASN A 147 -2.39 -16.27 -4.44
C ASN A 147 -1.72 -15.02 -5.02
N ILE A 148 -1.71 -14.86 -6.35
CA ILE A 148 -1.20 -13.66 -7.03
C ILE A 148 -1.97 -12.43 -6.56
N VAL A 149 -3.31 -12.49 -6.60
CA VAL A 149 -4.15 -11.34 -6.21
C VAL A 149 -4.06 -11.04 -4.73
N ALA A 150 -4.03 -12.06 -3.87
CA ALA A 150 -3.83 -11.89 -2.43
C ALA A 150 -2.57 -11.06 -2.14
N ASN A 151 -1.47 -11.37 -2.83
CA ASN A 151 -0.21 -10.65 -2.66
C ASN A 151 -0.21 -9.27 -3.33
N MET A 152 -0.91 -9.08 -4.46
CA MET A 152 -1.13 -7.73 -5.02
C MET A 152 -1.89 -6.83 -4.05
N LEU A 153 -2.88 -7.36 -3.35
CA LEU A 153 -3.64 -6.62 -2.35
C LEU A 153 -2.82 -6.32 -1.09
N LEU A 154 -1.86 -7.18 -0.73
CA LEU A 154 -0.87 -6.86 0.29
C LEU A 154 0.03 -5.70 -0.13
N LEU A 155 0.43 -5.62 -1.41
CA LEU A 155 1.15 -4.46 -1.96
C LEU A 155 0.28 -3.19 -1.86
N THR A 156 -1.01 -3.28 -2.22
CA THR A 156 -1.99 -2.21 -2.06
C THR A 156 -2.08 -1.72 -0.61
N CYS A 157 -2.24 -2.63 0.34
CA CYS A 157 -2.26 -2.32 1.78
C CYS A 157 -0.96 -1.62 2.24
N ALA A 158 0.21 -2.09 1.78
CA ALA A 158 1.50 -1.47 2.10
C ALA A 158 1.63 -0.05 1.53
N THR A 159 1.17 0.19 0.30
CA THR A 159 1.18 1.53 -0.33
C THR A 159 0.26 2.50 0.41
N HIS A 160 -0.91 2.05 0.88
CA HIS A 160 -1.79 2.87 1.72
C HIS A 160 -1.18 3.19 3.07
N LEU A 161 -0.56 2.20 3.71
CA LEU A 161 0.13 2.42 4.97
C LEU A 161 1.23 3.48 4.80
N MET A 162 2.01 3.38 3.73
CA MET A 162 3.05 4.35 3.38
C MET A 162 2.48 5.76 3.20
N SER A 163 1.33 5.90 2.52
CA SER A 163 0.69 7.20 2.28
C SER A 163 0.20 7.86 3.58
N VAL A 164 -0.37 7.09 4.51
CA VAL A 164 -0.80 7.59 5.82
C VAL A 164 0.39 7.92 6.72
N VAL A 165 1.42 7.07 6.74
CA VAL A 165 2.62 7.26 7.59
C VAL A 165 3.36 8.55 7.26
N ILE A 166 3.50 8.88 5.98
CA ILE A 166 4.27 10.05 5.53
C ILE A 166 3.45 11.34 5.54
N SER A 167 2.13 11.25 5.32
CA SER A 167 1.28 12.43 5.14
C SER A 167 0.99 13.14 6.45
N LYS A 168 1.72 14.23 6.72
CA LYS A 168 1.52 15.08 7.91
C LYS A 168 0.20 15.87 7.91
N ASN A 169 -0.45 15.96 6.75
CA ASN A 169 -1.65 16.75 6.52
C ASN A 169 -2.77 15.90 5.91
N TYR A 170 -2.77 14.59 6.19
CA TYR A 170 -3.76 13.68 5.62
C TYR A 170 -5.20 14.14 5.87
N PHE A 171 -5.49 14.65 7.08
CA PHE A 171 -6.81 15.15 7.51
C PHE A 171 -7.02 16.66 7.30
N GLU A 172 -6.24 17.33 6.46
CA GLU A 172 -6.45 18.77 6.19
C GLU A 172 -7.84 19.03 5.56
N ARG A 173 -8.31 18.12 4.71
CA ARG A 173 -9.69 18.09 4.19
C ARG A 173 -10.43 16.88 4.75
N LEU A 174 -11.13 17.08 5.87
CA LEU A 174 -11.74 16.00 6.64
C LEU A 174 -12.62 15.06 5.79
N LEU A 175 -13.47 15.61 4.91
CA LEU A 175 -14.37 14.79 4.08
C LEU A 175 -13.61 13.85 3.15
N LEU A 176 -12.62 14.36 2.42
CA LEU A 176 -11.81 13.55 1.50
C LEU A 176 -10.98 12.51 2.26
N ALA A 177 -10.43 12.90 3.42
CA ALA A 177 -9.68 11.99 4.28
C ALA A 177 -10.56 10.87 4.83
N CYS A 178 -11.76 11.18 5.32
CA CYS A 178 -12.73 10.19 5.80
C CYS A 178 -13.15 9.23 4.68
N LEU A 179 -13.47 9.76 3.50
CA LEU A 179 -13.81 8.93 2.33
C LEU A 179 -12.67 7.96 2.00
N ARG A 180 -11.43 8.43 1.95
CA ARG A 180 -10.27 7.55 1.70
C ARG A 180 -10.10 6.49 2.79
N VAL A 181 -10.20 6.88 4.07
CA VAL A 181 -10.09 5.93 5.18
C VAL A 181 -11.17 4.86 5.08
N ILE A 182 -12.40 5.21 4.68
CA ILE A 182 -13.48 4.24 4.47
C ILE A 182 -13.10 3.25 3.36
N PHE A 183 -12.74 3.73 2.16
CA PHE A 183 -12.37 2.85 1.05
C PHE A 183 -11.16 1.97 1.37
N ILE A 184 -10.10 2.54 1.96
CA ILE A 184 -8.91 1.79 2.38
C ILE A 184 -9.30 0.72 3.42
N THR A 185 -10.14 1.07 4.40
CA THR A 185 -10.58 0.11 5.43
C THR A 185 -11.39 -1.04 4.82
N VAL A 186 -12.23 -0.76 3.83
CA VAL A 186 -12.94 -1.81 3.07
C VAL A 186 -11.94 -2.71 2.34
N VAL A 187 -10.93 -2.15 1.67
CA VAL A 187 -9.87 -2.94 1.01
C VAL A 187 -9.10 -3.80 2.00
N PHE A 188 -8.74 -3.26 3.17
CA PHE A 188 -8.08 -4.03 4.24
C PHE A 188 -8.97 -5.19 4.72
N ALA A 189 -10.25 -4.92 5.03
CA ALA A 189 -11.18 -5.95 5.47
C ALA A 189 -11.36 -7.05 4.43
N MET A 190 -11.53 -6.68 3.16
CA MET A 190 -11.67 -7.62 2.05
C MET A 190 -10.38 -8.41 1.77
N THR A 191 -9.22 -7.79 1.94
CA THR A 191 -7.91 -8.49 1.85
C THR A 191 -7.79 -9.52 2.98
N GLY A 192 -8.19 -9.16 4.20
CA GLY A 192 -8.28 -10.08 5.33
C GLY A 192 -9.21 -11.26 5.04
N LEU A 193 -10.41 -11.00 4.49
CA LEU A 193 -11.37 -12.04 4.10
C LEU A 193 -10.78 -12.99 3.04
N LEU A 194 -10.08 -12.44 2.05
CA LEU A 194 -9.44 -13.22 0.99
C LEU A 194 -8.35 -14.13 1.57
N LEU A 195 -7.48 -13.60 2.43
CA LEU A 195 -6.43 -14.39 3.09
C LEU A 195 -7.03 -15.42 4.07
N SER A 196 -8.08 -15.09 4.81
CA SER A 196 -8.73 -16.02 5.73
C SER A 196 -9.37 -17.20 5.02
N ASN A 197 -9.90 -17.00 3.81
CA ASN A 197 -10.49 -18.08 3.02
C ASN A 197 -9.45 -19.14 2.60
N GLN A 198 -8.15 -18.84 2.70
CA GLN A 198 -7.07 -19.82 2.48
C GLN A 198 -6.86 -20.74 3.70
N ASN A 199 -7.41 -20.40 4.87
CA ASN A 199 -7.35 -21.22 6.07
C ASN A 199 -8.52 -22.21 6.17
N ALA A 200 -8.95 -22.78 5.05
CA ALA A 200 -10.02 -23.76 5.08
C ALA A 200 -9.52 -25.08 5.70
N SER A 201 -10.24 -25.58 6.70
CA SER A 201 -9.93 -26.82 7.41
C SER A 201 -10.46 -28.04 6.64
N ASN A 202 -10.01 -28.21 5.40
CA ASN A 202 -10.31 -29.40 4.61
C ASN A 202 -9.23 -30.46 4.78
N ASN A 203 -9.54 -31.69 4.33
CA ASN A 203 -8.58 -32.79 4.25
C ASN A 203 -7.35 -32.44 3.40
N VAL A 204 -7.48 -31.48 2.48
CA VAL A 204 -6.41 -30.94 1.65
C VAL A 204 -6.25 -29.45 1.93
N PRO A 205 -5.09 -28.99 2.43
CA PRO A 205 -4.86 -27.58 2.73
C PRO A 205 -4.77 -26.73 1.45
N PHE A 206 -5.17 -25.47 1.54
CA PHE A 206 -5.00 -24.51 0.44
C PHE A 206 -3.50 -24.41 0.07
N PRO A 207 -3.12 -24.59 -1.21
CA PRO A 207 -1.73 -24.53 -1.61
C PRO A 207 -1.24 -23.08 -1.65
N THR A 208 -0.42 -22.69 -0.67
CA THR A 208 0.11 -21.32 -0.54
C THR A 208 1.61 -21.22 -0.82
N LYS A 209 2.34 -22.33 -0.76
CA LYS A 209 3.80 -22.35 -0.97
C LYS A 209 4.15 -22.41 -2.45
N VAL A 210 5.20 -21.69 -2.85
CA VAL A 210 5.81 -21.89 -4.18
C VAL A 210 6.47 -23.27 -4.18
N PRO A 211 6.09 -24.19 -5.09
CA PRO A 211 6.69 -25.50 -5.14
C PRO A 211 8.17 -25.42 -5.51
N PRO A 212 8.98 -26.38 -5.07
CA PRO A 212 10.39 -26.40 -5.42
C PRO A 212 10.59 -26.60 -6.92
N SER A 213 11.74 -26.13 -7.42
CA SER A 213 12.04 -26.02 -8.85
C SER A 213 12.08 -27.34 -9.62
N ASN A 214 12.19 -28.46 -8.91
CA ASN A 214 12.23 -29.83 -9.43
C ASN A 214 10.84 -30.44 -9.63
N GLU A 215 9.80 -29.87 -9.01
CA GLU A 215 8.42 -30.33 -9.13
C GLU A 215 7.69 -29.52 -10.20
N SER A 216 7.07 -30.22 -11.15
CA SER A 216 6.24 -29.62 -12.20
C SER A 216 4.76 -29.63 -11.86
N ASP A 217 4.35 -30.42 -10.87
CA ASP A 217 2.95 -30.71 -10.61
C ASP A 217 2.56 -30.15 -9.24
N SER A 218 1.44 -29.43 -9.18
CA SER A 218 0.98 -28.83 -7.93
C SER A 218 -0.51 -28.56 -7.96
N LEU A 219 -1.15 -28.70 -6.80
CA LEU A 219 -2.54 -28.34 -6.56
C LEU A 219 -2.81 -26.82 -6.69
N LEU A 220 -1.77 -26.00 -6.85
CA LEU A 220 -1.89 -24.58 -7.20
C LEU A 220 -2.72 -24.34 -8.47
N LEU A 221 -2.74 -25.30 -9.39
CA LEU A 221 -3.43 -25.17 -10.66
C LEU A 221 -4.92 -25.57 -10.57
N SER A 222 -5.34 -26.22 -9.48
CA SER A 222 -6.75 -26.50 -9.21
C SER A 222 -7.52 -25.22 -8.88
N GLN A 223 -8.84 -25.23 -9.07
CA GLN A 223 -9.69 -24.10 -8.72
C GLN A 223 -9.66 -23.85 -7.21
N ALA A 224 -9.57 -22.58 -6.82
CA ALA A 224 -9.47 -22.16 -5.42
C ALA A 224 -10.67 -22.62 -4.58
N VAL A 225 -11.85 -22.69 -5.19
CA VAL A 225 -13.11 -23.16 -4.58
C VAL A 225 -13.03 -24.61 -4.07
N CYS A 226 -12.17 -25.45 -4.67
CA CYS A 226 -11.97 -26.83 -4.24
C CYS A 226 -11.36 -26.93 -2.83
N PHE A 227 -10.69 -25.87 -2.39
CA PHE A 227 -10.10 -25.79 -1.06
C PHE A 227 -10.98 -25.02 -0.08
N GLN A 228 -12.02 -24.30 -0.53
CA GLN A 228 -12.82 -23.41 0.32
C GLN A 228 -14.09 -24.11 0.86
N ASN A 229 -14.44 -23.84 2.11
CA ASN A 229 -15.55 -24.54 2.79
C ASN A 229 -16.92 -23.92 2.56
N GLY A 230 -17.00 -22.73 1.95
CA GLY A 230 -18.24 -21.96 1.79
C GLY A 230 -18.92 -21.53 3.09
N GLU A 231 -18.28 -21.74 4.24
CA GLU A 231 -18.73 -21.25 5.54
C GLU A 231 -18.71 -19.73 5.57
N ASP A 232 -19.42 -19.12 6.53
CA ASP A 232 -19.48 -17.67 6.69
C ASP A 232 -18.07 -17.09 6.92
N SER A 233 -17.42 -16.68 5.82
CA SER A 233 -16.07 -16.08 5.76
C SER A 233 -15.84 -14.95 6.77
N ILE A 234 -16.90 -14.24 7.18
CA ILE A 234 -16.82 -13.20 8.21
C ILE A 234 -16.55 -13.82 9.58
N GLU A 235 -17.24 -14.91 9.92
CA GLU A 235 -16.97 -15.65 11.15
C GLU A 235 -15.61 -16.34 11.08
N GLN A 236 -15.20 -16.87 9.92
CA GLN A 236 -13.86 -17.43 9.74
C GLN A 236 -12.76 -16.38 9.94
N LEU A 237 -12.92 -15.19 9.36
CA LEU A 237 -12.00 -14.06 9.58
C LEU A 237 -11.97 -13.65 11.05
N LYS A 238 -13.14 -13.51 11.67
CA LYS A 238 -13.26 -13.12 13.08
C LYS A 238 -12.62 -14.15 14.00
N GLN A 239 -12.84 -15.44 13.77
CA GLN A 239 -12.19 -16.53 14.51
C GLN A 239 -10.67 -16.45 14.32
N LEU A 240 -10.18 -16.33 13.08
CA LEU A 240 -8.75 -16.19 12.80
C LEU A 240 -8.11 -14.97 13.48
N LEU A 241 -8.80 -13.84 13.47
CA LEU A 241 -8.34 -12.63 14.15
C LEU A 241 -8.33 -12.81 15.67
N LEU A 242 -9.38 -13.41 16.24
CA LEU A 242 -9.45 -13.70 17.67
C LEU A 242 -8.37 -14.71 18.09
N ASP A 243 -8.13 -15.75 17.31
CA ASP A 243 -7.07 -16.74 17.56
C ASP A 243 -5.69 -16.10 17.46
N SER A 244 -5.51 -15.17 16.52
CA SER A 244 -4.26 -14.43 16.36
C SER A 244 -4.00 -13.45 17.51
N VAL A 245 -5.03 -13.01 18.25
CA VAL A 245 -4.93 -11.99 19.31
C VAL A 245 -5.22 -12.55 20.71
N GLY A 246 -5.76 -13.75 20.82
CA GLY A 246 -6.37 -14.27 22.05
C GLY A 246 -5.42 -14.50 23.22
N ASN A 247 -4.14 -14.76 22.97
CA ASN A 247 -3.11 -14.95 23.99
C ASN A 247 -1.77 -14.32 23.57
N GLY A 248 -0.94 -13.88 24.53
CA GLY A 248 0.36 -13.24 24.24
C GLY A 248 1.29 -14.10 23.38
N THR A 249 1.35 -15.41 23.63
CA THR A 249 2.12 -16.36 22.80
C THR A 249 1.48 -16.66 21.43
N ALA A 250 0.18 -16.40 21.29
CA ALA A 250 -0.54 -16.60 20.02
C ALA A 250 -0.27 -15.42 19.08
N VAL A 251 -0.21 -14.19 19.62
CA VAL A 251 0.22 -12.99 18.88
C VAL A 251 1.63 -13.17 18.34
N GLU A 252 2.57 -13.62 19.15
CA GLU A 252 3.95 -13.84 18.71
C GLU A 252 4.03 -14.90 17.59
N ARG A 253 3.29 -16.01 17.72
CA ARG A 253 3.21 -17.03 16.68
C ARG A 253 2.51 -16.55 15.40
N ALA A 254 1.43 -15.79 15.50
CA ALA A 254 0.75 -15.24 14.33
C ALA A 254 1.62 -14.23 13.58
N LEU A 255 2.35 -13.37 14.31
CA LEU A 255 3.21 -12.34 13.73
C LEU A 255 4.52 -12.89 13.17
N LEU A 256 5.11 -13.93 13.79
CA LEU A 256 6.40 -14.49 13.34
C LEU A 256 6.24 -15.73 12.44
N GLN A 257 5.27 -16.59 12.74
CA GLN A 257 5.11 -17.91 12.13
C GLN A 257 3.90 -18.03 11.21
N SER A 258 3.10 -16.98 11.02
CA SER A 258 1.94 -16.96 10.10
C SER A 258 0.89 -18.05 10.39
N THR A 259 0.57 -18.31 11.67
CA THR A 259 -0.36 -19.38 12.08
C THR A 259 -1.39 -18.89 13.11
N PRO A 260 -2.64 -19.37 12.99
CA PRO A 260 -3.02 -20.62 13.63
C PRO A 260 -3.69 -21.62 12.67
N GLY A 261 -3.21 -22.88 12.66
CA GLY A 261 -3.77 -23.96 11.84
C GLY A 261 -2.97 -24.23 10.57
N ASN A 262 -3.40 -23.67 9.43
CA ASN A 262 -2.74 -23.80 8.13
C ASN A 262 -1.77 -22.63 7.86
N TYR A 263 -0.70 -22.85 7.10
CA TYR A 263 0.24 -21.79 6.74
C TYR A 263 -0.35 -20.90 5.64
N ILE A 264 -0.77 -19.69 6.02
CA ILE A 264 -1.28 -18.68 5.07
C ILE A 264 -0.14 -17.75 4.68
N GLN A 265 0.30 -17.81 3.42
CA GLN A 265 1.35 -16.94 2.92
C GLN A 265 0.92 -15.46 3.01
N GLY A 266 1.69 -14.65 3.75
CA GLY A 266 1.45 -13.21 3.87
C GLY A 266 0.46 -12.80 4.96
N TRP A 267 -0.13 -13.74 5.71
CA TRP A 267 -1.02 -13.41 6.84
C TRP A 267 -0.30 -12.62 7.93
N ASN A 268 0.95 -12.99 8.24
CA ASN A 268 1.77 -12.23 9.20
C ASN A 268 1.98 -10.78 8.76
N LEU A 269 2.33 -10.56 7.49
CA LEU A 269 2.52 -9.23 6.91
C LEU A 269 1.20 -8.46 6.95
N TYR A 270 0.08 -9.10 6.62
CA TYR A 270 -1.24 -8.49 6.72
C TYR A 270 -1.53 -7.99 8.15
N LEU A 271 -1.34 -8.84 9.17
CA LEU A 271 -1.58 -8.47 10.57
C LEU A 271 -0.69 -7.32 11.02
N VAL A 272 0.61 -7.36 10.69
CA VAL A 272 1.56 -6.30 11.04
C VAL A 272 1.16 -4.97 10.40
N ILE A 273 0.81 -4.98 9.11
CA ILE A 273 0.35 -3.78 8.38
C ILE A 273 -0.96 -3.28 8.97
N LEU A 274 -1.93 -4.16 9.27
CA LEU A 274 -3.23 -3.81 9.81
C LEU A 274 -3.11 -3.12 11.18
N ILE A 275 -2.30 -3.69 12.08
CA ILE A 275 -2.02 -3.11 13.39
C ILE A 275 -1.36 -1.73 13.22
N TRP A 276 -0.34 -1.64 12.37
CA TRP A 276 0.35 -0.37 12.13
C TRP A 276 -0.54 0.67 11.46
N TYR A 277 -1.45 0.25 10.58
CA TYR A 277 -2.46 1.10 9.96
C TYR A 277 -3.40 1.69 11.02
N GLY A 278 -3.90 0.85 11.93
CA GLY A 278 -4.72 1.31 13.07
C GLY A 278 -3.98 2.34 13.93
N VAL A 279 -2.72 2.07 14.29
CA VAL A 279 -1.85 3.00 15.03
C VAL A 279 -1.65 4.31 14.26
N SER A 280 -1.47 4.23 12.94
CA SER A 280 -1.27 5.39 12.06
C SER A 280 -2.51 6.29 12.01
N ILE A 281 -3.69 5.70 11.85
CA ILE A 281 -4.97 6.43 11.87
C ILE A 281 -5.19 7.09 13.23
N LEU A 282 -4.99 6.37 14.34
CA LEU A 282 -5.12 6.93 15.69
C LEU A 282 -4.14 8.07 15.94
N ALA A 283 -2.90 7.95 15.49
CA ALA A 283 -1.88 8.98 15.60
C ALA A 283 -2.28 10.25 14.84
N GLU A 284 -2.81 10.12 13.62
CA GLU A 284 -3.25 11.26 12.83
C GLU A 284 -4.53 11.92 13.38
N LEU A 285 -5.49 11.13 13.86
CA LEU A 285 -6.67 11.65 14.57
C LEU A 285 -6.25 12.42 15.83
N GLY A 286 -5.31 11.89 16.61
CA GLY A 286 -4.74 12.57 17.77
C GLY A 286 -4.08 13.91 17.40
N ARG A 287 -3.33 13.97 16.28
CA ARG A 287 -2.74 15.22 15.77
C ARG A 287 -3.80 16.22 15.31
N CYS A 288 -4.85 15.76 14.63
CA CYS A 288 -5.96 16.60 14.21
C CYS A 288 -6.66 17.25 15.43
N CYS A 289 -7.04 16.43 16.42
CA CYS A 289 -7.64 16.89 17.67
C CYS A 289 -6.74 17.87 18.43
N TYR A 290 -5.43 17.61 18.48
CA TYR A 290 -4.47 18.51 19.11
C TYR A 290 -4.38 19.87 18.38
N ARG A 291 -4.34 19.88 17.04
CA ARG A 291 -4.33 21.12 16.24
C ARG A 291 -5.60 21.95 16.46
N SER A 292 -6.76 21.29 16.50
CA SER A 292 -8.04 21.94 16.76
C SER A 292 -8.08 22.59 18.15
N ARG A 293 -7.68 21.85 19.20
CA ARG A 293 -7.59 22.39 20.56
C ARG A 293 -6.59 23.54 20.68
N LYS A 294 -5.45 23.44 19.97
CA LYS A 294 -4.45 24.51 19.97
C LYS A 294 -5.01 25.80 19.38
N LYS A 295 -5.74 25.73 18.26
CA LYS A 295 -6.40 26.90 17.65
C LYS A 295 -7.41 27.53 18.61
N HIS A 296 -8.19 26.72 19.32
CA HIS A 296 -9.14 27.20 20.32
C HIS A 296 -8.45 27.82 21.55
N ARG A 297 -7.32 27.24 21.98
CA ARG A 297 -6.52 27.78 23.08
C ARG A 297 -5.82 29.08 22.70
N GLU A 298 -5.30 29.22 21.48
CA GLU A 298 -4.72 30.48 20.98
C GLU A 298 -5.79 31.59 20.89
N ALA A 299 -7.02 31.24 20.51
CA ALA A 299 -8.15 32.16 20.58
C ALA A 299 -8.48 32.57 22.02
N ALA A 300 -8.30 31.69 23.01
CA ALA A 300 -8.51 31.99 24.42
C ALA A 300 -7.32 32.72 25.09
N GLU A 301 -6.07 32.45 24.69
CA GLU A 301 -4.87 33.13 25.20
C GLU A 301 -4.78 34.59 24.72
N ASN A 302 -5.36 34.92 23.55
CA ASN A 302 -5.58 36.31 23.16
C ASN A 302 -6.45 37.11 24.15
N ASN A 303 -7.14 36.44 25.09
CA ASN A 303 -7.88 37.06 26.20
C ASN A 303 -7.06 37.22 27.49
N GLY A 304 -5.73 37.21 27.42
CA GLY A 304 -4.87 37.76 28.49
C GLY A 304 -4.34 36.78 29.55
N TRP A 305 -4.30 35.48 29.29
CA TRP A 305 -3.76 34.52 30.26
C TRP A 305 -2.23 34.35 30.19
N HIS A 306 -1.57 34.56 31.34
CA HIS A 306 -0.12 34.57 31.47
C HIS A 306 0.52 33.18 31.26
N LYS A 307 1.58 33.17 30.45
CA LYS A 307 2.32 31.98 30.02
C LYS A 307 3.31 31.55 31.12
N ARG A 308 2.96 30.50 31.87
CA ARG A 308 3.86 29.90 32.88
C ARG A 308 4.83 28.93 32.17
N ASP A 309 6.11 29.29 32.15
CA ASP A 309 7.19 28.53 31.50
C ASP A 309 7.46 27.20 32.21
N ASN A 310 7.01 26.09 31.63
CA ASN A 310 7.17 24.76 32.21
C ASN A 310 8.24 23.93 31.45
N CYS A 311 9.29 23.54 32.19
CA CYS A 311 10.29 22.54 31.79
C CYS A 311 9.65 21.25 31.23
N PHE A 312 8.47 20.90 31.74
CA PHE A 312 7.62 19.80 31.27
C PHE A 312 7.35 19.84 29.75
N VAL A 313 7.16 21.03 29.16
CA VAL A 313 6.91 21.18 27.71
C VAL A 313 8.14 20.77 26.88
N LYS A 314 9.35 21.05 27.38
CA LYS A 314 10.60 20.66 26.70
C LYS A 314 10.80 19.15 26.74
N PHE A 315 10.51 18.50 27.88
CA PHE A 315 10.60 17.05 28.01
C PHE A 315 9.63 16.32 27.06
N PHE A 316 8.34 16.70 27.07
CA PHE A 316 7.34 16.14 26.15
C PHE A 316 7.68 16.36 24.67
N SER A 317 8.30 17.50 24.34
CA SER A 317 8.76 17.77 22.97
C SER A 317 9.94 16.88 22.52
N SER A 318 10.72 16.34 23.46
CA SER A 318 11.84 15.45 23.15
C SER A 318 11.35 14.02 22.95
N VAL A 319 10.54 13.52 23.90
CA VAL A 319 9.93 12.18 23.82
C VAL A 319 9.05 12.05 22.58
N GLY A 320 8.23 13.07 22.28
CA GLY A 320 7.38 13.08 21.08
C GLY A 320 8.13 13.06 19.76
N ARG A 321 9.38 13.54 19.72
CA ARG A 321 10.23 13.46 18.51
C ARG A 321 10.81 12.07 18.33
N PHE A 322 11.25 11.44 19.41
CA PHE A 322 11.76 10.07 19.38
C PHE A 322 10.66 9.09 18.97
N SER A 323 9.49 9.17 19.60
CA SER A 323 8.35 8.30 19.24
C SER A 323 7.89 8.50 17.79
N TYR A 324 7.89 9.74 17.29
CA TYR A 324 7.59 10.00 15.87
C TYR A 324 8.64 9.39 14.93
N GLY A 325 9.93 9.43 15.30
CA GLY A 325 10.99 8.78 14.54
C GLY A 325 10.81 7.26 14.47
N VAL A 326 10.52 6.62 15.61
CA VAL A 326 10.22 5.17 15.68
C VAL A 326 8.99 4.84 14.84
N TYR A 327 7.94 5.64 14.91
CA TYR A 327 6.72 5.48 14.10
C TYR A 327 7.01 5.51 12.58
N LEU A 328 7.80 6.48 12.13
CA LEU A 328 8.16 6.60 10.70
C LEU A 328 9.04 5.43 10.24
N LEU A 329 10.08 5.09 11.03
CA LEU A 329 11.00 4.01 10.68
C LEU A 329 10.30 2.65 10.69
N GLY A 330 9.44 2.39 11.67
CA GLY A 330 8.63 1.18 11.74
C GLY A 330 7.69 1.06 10.53
N GLY A 331 6.98 2.14 10.19
CA GLY A 331 6.10 2.15 9.01
C GLY A 331 6.85 1.89 7.70
N ILE A 332 8.00 2.53 7.50
CA ILE A 332 8.87 2.28 6.34
C ILE A 332 9.37 0.84 6.32
N GLY A 333 9.87 0.32 7.45
CA GLY A 333 10.39 -1.04 7.54
C GLY A 333 9.34 -2.09 7.20
N ILE A 334 8.12 -1.92 7.73
CA ILE A 334 6.97 -2.80 7.46
C ILE A 334 6.62 -2.74 5.97
N CYS A 335 6.36 -1.55 5.42
CA CYS A 335 6.00 -1.41 4.01
C CYS A 335 7.08 -1.96 3.07
N GLY A 336 8.36 -1.67 3.34
CA GLY A 336 9.47 -2.15 2.51
C GLY A 336 9.58 -3.67 2.53
N THR A 337 9.44 -4.29 3.71
CA THR A 337 9.44 -5.74 3.85
C THR A 337 8.28 -6.35 3.06
N THR A 338 7.07 -5.82 3.17
CA THR A 338 5.91 -6.32 2.42
C THR A 338 6.11 -6.18 0.92
N VAL A 339 6.57 -5.01 0.44
CA VAL A 339 6.82 -4.79 -1.00
C VAL A 339 7.81 -5.81 -1.53
N VAL A 340 8.94 -6.04 -0.85
CA VAL A 340 9.95 -7.01 -1.29
C VAL A 340 9.42 -8.43 -1.24
N MET A 341 8.85 -8.87 -0.11
CA MET A 341 8.43 -10.25 0.09
C MET A 341 7.27 -10.64 -0.84
N SER A 342 6.25 -9.79 -0.98
CA SER A 342 5.12 -10.06 -1.88
C SER A 342 5.56 -10.02 -3.35
N SER A 343 6.45 -9.10 -3.74
CA SER A 343 6.96 -9.05 -5.11
C SER A 343 7.79 -10.28 -5.46
N LEU A 344 8.70 -10.70 -4.56
CA LEU A 344 9.50 -11.91 -4.76
C LEU A 344 8.62 -13.17 -4.85
N TYR A 345 7.62 -13.27 -3.97
CA TYR A 345 6.66 -14.38 -4.00
C TYR A 345 5.90 -14.44 -5.33
N ILE A 346 5.30 -13.34 -5.76
CA ILE A 346 4.58 -13.25 -7.05
C ILE A 346 5.48 -13.67 -8.21
N MET A 347 6.70 -13.11 -8.28
CA MET A 347 7.62 -13.39 -9.37
C MET A 347 8.09 -14.86 -9.37
N ASN A 348 8.35 -15.44 -8.20
CA ASN A 348 8.74 -16.84 -8.10
C ASN A 348 7.59 -17.78 -8.48
N LEU A 349 6.36 -17.44 -8.08
CA LEU A 349 5.18 -18.22 -8.42
C LEU A 349 4.90 -18.22 -9.93
N ARG A 350 4.95 -17.05 -10.58
CA ARG A 350 4.82 -16.93 -12.05
C ARG A 350 5.91 -17.71 -12.80
N ARG A 351 7.17 -17.58 -12.35
CA ARG A 351 8.30 -18.34 -12.94
C ARG A 351 8.12 -19.84 -12.81
N TRP A 352 7.56 -20.31 -11.68
CA TRP A 352 7.30 -21.72 -11.46
C TRP A 352 6.19 -22.21 -12.42
N VAL A 353 5.05 -21.51 -12.49
CA VAL A 353 3.94 -21.88 -13.40
C VAL A 353 4.38 -21.88 -14.86
N LYS A 354 5.14 -20.87 -15.30
CA LYS A 354 5.69 -20.85 -16.66
C LYS A 354 6.57 -22.07 -16.97
N ARG A 355 7.30 -22.57 -15.97
CA ARG A 355 8.15 -23.77 -16.11
C ARG A 355 7.36 -25.07 -16.06
N SER A 356 6.24 -25.09 -15.33
CA SER A 356 5.43 -26.29 -15.13
C SER A 356 4.76 -26.77 -16.42
N ARG A 357 4.62 -25.89 -17.42
CA ARG A 357 3.99 -26.15 -18.73
C ARG A 357 2.54 -26.61 -18.65
N TRP A 358 1.86 -26.27 -17.55
CA TRP A 358 0.45 -26.58 -17.38
C TRP A 358 -0.47 -25.58 -18.07
N LEU A 359 -0.03 -24.33 -18.20
CA LEU A 359 -0.80 -23.29 -18.89
C LEU A 359 -0.88 -23.56 -20.39
N GLU A 360 -2.02 -23.22 -20.96
CA GLU A 360 -2.22 -23.13 -22.41
C GLU A 360 -1.23 -22.13 -23.02
N LEU A 361 -0.65 -22.53 -24.14
CA LEU A 361 0.33 -21.75 -24.90
C LEU A 361 -0.27 -21.41 -26.27
N ASP A 362 0.01 -20.20 -26.74
CA ASP A 362 -0.32 -19.76 -28.09
C ASP A 362 0.51 -20.48 -29.17
N GLU A 363 0.21 -20.21 -30.44
CA GLU A 363 0.98 -20.75 -31.59
C GLU A 363 2.47 -20.36 -31.56
N GLY A 364 2.83 -19.31 -30.82
CA GLY A 364 4.20 -18.85 -30.58
C GLY A 364 4.91 -19.52 -29.39
N GLY A 365 4.23 -20.43 -28.68
CA GLY A 365 4.76 -21.10 -27.49
C GLY A 365 4.83 -20.21 -26.24
N GLN A 366 4.09 -19.09 -26.22
CA GLN A 366 3.98 -18.18 -25.08
C GLN A 366 2.58 -18.30 -24.46
N SER A 367 2.51 -18.13 -23.13
CA SER A 367 1.20 -18.04 -22.48
C SER A 367 0.66 -16.63 -22.66
N GLU A 368 -0.66 -16.46 -22.77
CA GLU A 368 -1.29 -15.14 -22.81
C GLU A 368 -0.93 -14.28 -21.58
N GLU A 369 -0.57 -14.90 -20.45
CA GLU A 369 -0.08 -14.20 -19.26
C GLU A 369 1.27 -13.48 -19.46
N ASP A 370 2.06 -13.87 -20.45
CA ASP A 370 3.30 -13.21 -20.81
C ASP A 370 3.10 -12.05 -21.79
N ASP A 371 1.92 -11.95 -22.41
CA ASP A 371 1.55 -10.81 -23.23
C ASP A 371 0.93 -9.70 -22.36
N ALA A 372 1.42 -8.47 -22.54
CA ALA A 372 0.96 -7.29 -21.82
C ALA A 372 -0.20 -6.56 -22.52
N THR A 373 -0.72 -7.10 -23.63
CA THR A 373 -1.71 -6.41 -24.47
C THR A 373 -3.18 -6.71 -24.11
N SER A 374 -3.44 -7.60 -23.15
CA SER A 374 -4.83 -7.93 -22.78
C SER A 374 -5.59 -6.71 -22.25
N PHE A 375 -6.89 -6.65 -22.54
CA PHE A 375 -7.73 -5.51 -22.18
C PHE A 375 -7.70 -5.21 -20.67
N GLY A 376 -7.76 -6.23 -19.82
CA GLY A 376 -7.70 -6.05 -18.36
C GLY A 376 -6.35 -5.55 -17.87
N GLN A 377 -5.25 -5.81 -18.59
CA GLN A 377 -3.92 -5.29 -18.26
C GLN A 377 -3.72 -3.83 -18.68
N LEU A 378 -4.33 -3.40 -19.78
CA LEU A 378 -4.21 -2.02 -20.27
C LEU A 378 -4.82 -0.99 -19.31
N VAL A 379 -5.91 -1.34 -18.60
CA VAL A 379 -6.58 -0.40 -17.69
C VAL A 379 -5.64 0.07 -16.55
N PRO A 380 -5.01 -0.82 -15.75
CA PRO A 380 -4.00 -0.42 -14.77
C PRO A 380 -2.83 0.36 -15.38
N ILE A 381 -2.35 -0.05 -16.56
CA ILE A 381 -1.23 0.63 -17.25
C ILE A 381 -1.61 2.08 -17.58
N ILE A 382 -2.80 2.30 -18.14
CA ILE A 382 -3.30 3.65 -18.46
C ILE A 382 -3.54 4.46 -17.19
N LEU A 383 -4.02 3.84 -16.11
CA LEU A 383 -4.21 4.52 -14.83
C LEU A 383 -2.88 5.04 -14.24
N VAL A 384 -1.75 4.36 -14.46
CA VAL A 384 -0.42 4.92 -14.13
C VAL A 384 -0.13 6.22 -14.90
N GLY A 385 -0.70 6.38 -16.10
CA GLY A 385 -0.69 7.66 -16.81
C GLY A 385 -1.24 8.81 -15.95
N LEU A 386 -2.26 8.58 -15.14
CA LEU A 386 -2.84 9.62 -14.26
C LEU A 386 -1.88 10.06 -13.15
N THR A 387 -1.02 9.16 -12.64
CA THR A 387 0.01 9.52 -11.65
C THR A 387 1.09 10.36 -12.32
N ALA A 388 1.46 10.01 -13.56
CA ALA A 388 2.38 10.81 -14.37
C ALA A 388 1.80 12.21 -14.68
N PHE A 389 0.52 12.31 -15.05
CA PHE A 389 -0.13 13.61 -15.24
C PHE A 389 -0.20 14.43 -13.95
N THR A 390 -0.49 13.80 -12.81
CA THR A 390 -0.48 14.47 -11.50
C THR A 390 0.93 14.96 -11.14
N PHE A 391 1.95 14.16 -11.47
CA PHE A 391 3.34 14.56 -11.31
C PHE A 391 3.67 15.79 -12.16
N LEU A 392 3.31 15.76 -13.45
CA LEU A 392 3.55 16.87 -14.39
C LEU A 392 2.77 18.13 -14.01
N SER A 393 1.52 18.00 -13.55
CA SER A 393 0.71 19.15 -13.15
C SER A 393 1.32 19.85 -11.94
N ILE A 394 1.73 19.10 -10.93
CA ILE A 394 2.37 19.69 -9.75
C ILE A 394 3.73 20.30 -10.12
N LEU A 395 4.53 19.65 -10.99
CA LEU A 395 5.77 20.24 -11.50
C LEU A 395 5.54 21.55 -12.27
N SER A 396 4.48 21.61 -13.08
CA SER A 396 4.11 22.81 -13.83
C SER A 396 3.76 23.98 -12.90
N GLU A 397 2.94 23.72 -11.87
CA GLU A 397 2.61 24.72 -10.84
C GLU A 397 3.88 25.22 -10.12
N MET A 398 4.82 24.31 -9.83
CA MET A 398 6.08 24.65 -9.18
C MET A 398 6.96 25.56 -10.06
N CYS A 399 7.00 25.33 -11.37
CA CYS A 399 7.72 26.18 -12.32
C CYS A 399 7.07 27.57 -12.44
N ALA A 400 5.74 27.65 -12.47
CA ALA A 400 4.99 28.90 -12.54
C ALA A 400 5.23 29.80 -11.31
N ASP A 401 5.17 29.22 -10.10
CA ASP A 401 5.41 29.96 -8.84
C ASP A 401 6.84 30.52 -8.73
N SER A 402 7.82 29.77 -9.24
CA SER A 402 9.21 30.23 -9.30
C SER A 402 9.33 31.47 -10.19
N ARG A 403 8.70 31.45 -11.38
CA ARG A 403 8.71 32.56 -12.33
C ARG A 403 8.08 33.84 -11.75
N ASN A 404 6.93 33.72 -11.10
CA ASN A 404 6.24 34.84 -10.45
C ASN A 404 7.06 35.45 -9.31
N SER A 405 7.79 34.61 -8.56
CA SER A 405 8.67 35.07 -7.48
C SER A 405 9.87 35.88 -7.98
N TYR A 406 10.40 35.56 -9.17
CA TYR A 406 11.46 36.35 -9.81
C TYR A 406 10.96 37.72 -10.30
N GLN A 407 9.78 37.78 -10.93
CA GLN A 407 9.20 39.04 -11.40
C GLN A 407 8.88 40.02 -10.26
N SER A 408 8.34 39.53 -9.14
CA SER A 408 8.07 40.37 -7.96
C SER A 408 9.35 41.01 -7.38
N LYS A 409 10.48 40.29 -7.40
CA LYS A 409 11.78 40.85 -6.96
C LYS A 409 12.33 41.91 -7.91
N ASN A 410 12.15 41.74 -9.21
CA ASN A 410 12.60 42.72 -10.20
C ASN A 410 11.71 43.99 -10.19
N GLY A 411 10.40 43.85 -9.93
CA GLY A 411 9.48 44.99 -9.81
C GLY A 411 9.75 45.89 -8.59
N TYR A 412 10.18 45.33 -7.46
CA TYR A 412 10.56 46.13 -6.28
C TYR A 412 11.92 46.85 -6.42
N SER A 413 12.79 46.41 -7.32
CA SER A 413 14.06 47.08 -7.58
C SER A 413 13.90 48.37 -8.40
N SER A 414 12.93 48.43 -9.34
CA SER A 414 12.75 49.66 -10.13
C SER A 414 12.02 50.79 -9.38
N VAL A 415 11.15 50.46 -8.41
CA VAL A 415 10.40 51.47 -7.63
C VAL A 415 11.29 52.22 -6.62
N ASN A 416 12.34 51.59 -6.10
CA ASN A 416 13.28 52.25 -5.18
C ASN A 416 14.35 53.09 -5.88
N GLN A 417 14.50 52.98 -7.19
CA GLN A 417 15.48 53.77 -7.94
C GLN A 417 14.94 55.16 -8.35
N HIS A 418 13.61 55.35 -8.35
CA HIS A 418 12.98 56.65 -8.65
C HIS A 418 12.79 57.59 -7.45
N ARG A 419 13.02 57.12 -6.20
CA ARG A 419 12.79 57.94 -4.98
C ARG A 419 14.05 58.60 -4.41
N LYS A 420 15.17 58.62 -5.16
CA LYS A 420 16.41 59.33 -4.79
C LYS A 420 16.70 60.58 -5.62
N GLY A 421 15.72 61.10 -6.37
CA GLY A 421 15.91 62.23 -7.28
C GLY A 421 14.91 63.37 -7.10
N SER A 422 14.42 63.65 -5.90
CA SER A 422 13.64 64.87 -5.65
C SER A 422 13.96 65.43 -4.27
N GLY A 423 15.01 66.23 -4.25
CA GLY A 423 15.55 66.92 -3.08
C GLY A 423 16.45 68.03 -3.57
N HIS A 424 15.85 69.08 -4.14
CA HIS A 424 16.30 70.48 -4.09
C HIS A 424 15.42 71.31 -5.03
N LEU A 425 14.50 72.08 -4.44
CA LEU A 425 14.38 73.53 -4.59
C LEU A 425 13.32 74.04 -3.62
#